data_AF-A0A2S8ZDK1-F1
#
_entry.id   AF-A0A2S8ZDK1-F1
#
_cell.length_a   1.000
_cell.length_b   1.000
_cell.length_c   1.000
_cell.angle_alpha   90.00
_cell.angle_beta   90.00
_cell.angle_gamma   90.00
#
_symmetry.space_group_name_H-M   'P 1'
#
loop_
_entity.id
_entity.type
_entity.pdbx_description
1 polymer ?
#
loop_
_entity_poly.entity_id
_entity_poly.type
_entity_poly.pdbx_seq_one_letter_code
_entity_poly.pdbx_strand_id
1 'polypeptide(L)'
;MKWSRGLVLLGAFAVLIGISGCAAVPSIGVTDQRKPGVPEGVDIVPFMEGPAVVAYDDGSIDVVTWGSGSCPAEAASAEKDGVEFVVVFTTNSEGVCTADMAPTTHTFSAESVGSRVPETATVRFQEYDDEIVVDVIRAEERGGISP
;
A
#
# COMPACT_ATOMS: atom_id res chain seq x y z
N MET A 1 -74.28 -16.08 -17.10
CA MET A 1 -74.50 -15.59 -15.72
C MET A 1 -73.23 -14.87 -15.28
N LYS A 2 -73.35 -13.65 -14.75
CA LYS A 2 -72.27 -12.69 -14.44
C LYS A 2 -71.44 -13.14 -13.22
N TRP A 3 -70.24 -12.54 -13.13
CA TRP A 3 -69.41 -12.20 -11.96
C TRP A 3 -68.04 -12.88 -11.95
N SER A 4 -66.95 -12.22 -11.55
CA SER A 4 -66.65 -10.82 -11.28
C SER A 4 -65.13 -10.73 -11.06
N ARG A 5 -64.58 -9.54 -11.28
CA ARG A 5 -63.19 -9.16 -11.09
C ARG A 5 -62.81 -9.24 -9.61
N GLY A 6 -61.63 -9.76 -9.29
CA GLY A 6 -61.05 -9.74 -7.95
C GLY A 6 -59.54 -9.47 -8.02
N LEU A 7 -59.16 -8.23 -7.73
CA LEU A 7 -57.78 -7.78 -7.47
C LEU A 7 -57.46 -8.03 -5.97
N VAL A 8 -56.25 -7.64 -5.53
CA VAL A 8 -55.69 -7.60 -4.15
C VAL A 8 -54.97 -8.92 -3.78
N LEU A 9 -53.67 -8.98 -3.42
CA LEU A 9 -52.92 -8.35 -2.31
C LEU A 9 -51.42 -8.25 -2.68
N LEU A 10 -50.74 -7.10 -2.55
CA LEU A 10 -50.01 -6.66 -1.34
C LEU A 10 -49.04 -7.72 -0.76
N GLY A 11 -47.78 -7.68 -1.23
CA GLY A 11 -46.67 -8.45 -0.67
C GLY A 11 -45.48 -7.53 -0.40
N ALA A 12 -45.14 -7.37 0.87
CA ALA A 12 -44.08 -6.54 1.40
C ALA A 12 -42.67 -7.05 1.06
N PHE A 13 -41.73 -6.14 0.78
CA PHE A 13 -40.31 -6.40 0.99
C PHE A 13 -39.68 -5.19 1.66
N ALA A 14 -39.29 -5.37 2.92
CA ALA A 14 -38.65 -4.37 3.75
C ALA A 14 -37.25 -4.06 3.18
N VAL A 15 -37.03 -2.81 2.77
CA VAL A 15 -35.70 -2.31 2.40
C VAL A 15 -34.98 -1.91 3.69
N LEU A 16 -34.20 -2.83 4.24
CA LEU A 16 -33.17 -2.56 5.24
C LEU A 16 -31.83 -2.51 4.51
N ILE A 17 -31.42 -1.31 4.09
CA ILE A 17 -30.05 -1.06 3.65
C ILE A 17 -29.40 -0.19 4.73
N GLY A 18 -28.76 -0.85 5.69
CA GLY A 18 -27.80 -0.25 6.60
C GLY A 18 -26.43 -0.27 5.93
N ILE A 19 -25.96 0.87 5.45
CA ILE A 19 -24.55 1.05 5.08
C ILE A 19 -23.97 2.04 6.09
N SER A 20 -23.68 1.58 7.31
CA SER A 20 -22.77 2.31 8.21
C SER A 20 -21.34 1.92 7.83
N GLY A 21 -20.86 2.43 6.70
CA GLY A 21 -19.48 2.30 6.27
C GLY A 21 -18.68 3.56 6.63
N CYS A 22 -18.53 3.87 7.92
CA CYS A 22 -17.53 4.86 8.35
C CYS A 22 -16.23 4.12 8.69
N ALA A 23 -15.41 3.91 7.67
CA ALA A 23 -13.98 3.90 7.84
C ALA A 23 -13.43 4.60 6.60
N ALA A 24 -13.14 5.90 6.72
CA ALA A 24 -12.22 6.54 5.79
C ALA A 24 -10.92 5.72 5.93
N VAL A 25 -10.65 4.87 4.94
CA VAL A 25 -9.35 4.22 4.85
C VAL A 25 -8.38 5.38 4.66
N PRO A 26 -7.44 5.64 5.59
CA PRO A 26 -6.45 6.68 5.38
C PRO A 26 -5.77 6.39 4.04
N SER A 27 -5.70 7.38 3.16
CA SER A 27 -5.17 7.18 1.81
C SER A 27 -3.81 6.50 1.91
N ILE A 28 -3.68 5.36 1.24
CA ILE A 28 -2.42 4.64 1.11
C ILE A 28 -1.74 5.00 -0.23
N GLY A 29 -2.43 5.77 -1.07
CA GLY A 29 -1.98 6.11 -2.41
C GLY A 29 -2.19 4.95 -3.38
N VAL A 30 -1.27 4.76 -4.32
CA VAL A 30 -1.28 3.68 -5.32
C VAL A 30 -0.72 2.35 -4.81
N THR A 31 -0.28 2.28 -3.55
CA THR A 31 0.22 1.04 -2.94
C THR A 31 -0.92 0.07 -2.65
N ASP A 32 -0.64 -1.23 -2.72
CA ASP A 32 -1.64 -2.28 -2.45
C ASP A 32 -1.88 -2.45 -0.94
N GLN A 33 -0.83 -2.27 -0.11
CA GLN A 33 -0.94 -2.27 1.34
C GLN A 33 0.06 -1.30 1.99
N ARG A 34 -0.32 -0.74 3.13
CA ARG A 34 0.59 0.02 4.01
C ARG A 34 0.55 -0.52 5.43
N LYS A 35 1.71 -0.76 6.04
CA LYS A 35 1.84 -1.27 7.41
C LYS A 35 2.94 -0.53 8.17
N PRO A 36 2.73 -0.21 9.46
CA PRO A 36 3.82 0.27 10.32
C PRO A 36 4.91 -0.80 10.46
N GLY A 37 6.16 -0.37 10.59
CA GLY A 37 7.29 -1.28 10.77
C GLY A 37 8.06 -1.59 9.49
N VAL A 38 9.02 -2.50 9.64
CA VAL A 38 9.79 -3.13 8.54
C VAL A 38 9.20 -4.52 8.24
N PRO A 39 9.36 -5.05 7.02
CA PRO A 39 9.01 -6.43 6.71
C PRO A 39 9.76 -7.44 7.60
N GLU A 40 9.07 -8.51 8.00
CA GLU A 40 9.68 -9.59 8.78
C GLU A 40 10.75 -10.33 7.96
N GLY A 41 11.83 -10.74 8.62
CA GLY A 41 12.87 -11.58 8.02
C GLY A 41 13.81 -10.86 7.05
N VAL A 42 13.73 -9.53 6.96
CA VAL A 42 14.63 -8.71 6.13
C VAL A 42 15.49 -7.86 7.04
N ASP A 43 16.82 -7.93 6.87
CA ASP A 43 17.74 -7.03 7.54
C ASP A 43 17.84 -5.74 6.73
N ILE A 44 17.21 -4.69 7.24
CA ILE A 44 17.16 -3.39 6.59
C ILE A 44 18.04 -2.46 7.40
N VAL A 45 18.99 -1.82 6.72
CA VAL A 45 19.91 -0.85 7.30
C VAL A 45 19.17 0.24 8.09
N PRO A 46 19.77 0.76 9.18
CA PRO A 46 19.10 1.66 10.11
C PRO A 46 18.59 2.94 9.44
N PHE A 47 17.58 3.55 10.07
CA PHE A 47 16.78 4.72 9.66
C PHE A 47 17.51 5.96 9.09
N MET A 48 18.83 5.98 9.07
CA MET A 48 19.68 7.09 8.66
C MET A 48 20.18 7.00 7.21
N GLU A 49 20.03 5.85 6.53
CA GLU A 49 20.53 5.66 5.16
C GLU A 49 19.47 5.93 4.08
N GLY A 50 18.25 6.29 4.47
CA GLY A 50 17.15 6.60 3.56
C GLY A 50 16.14 5.45 3.42
N PRO A 51 15.25 5.51 2.42
CA PRO A 51 14.30 4.44 2.15
C PRO A 51 15.02 3.15 1.75
N ALA A 52 14.35 2.01 1.94
CA ALA A 52 14.83 0.72 1.49
C ALA A 52 13.79 0.06 0.58
N VAL A 53 14.25 -0.74 -0.38
CA VAL A 53 13.39 -1.46 -1.31
C VAL A 53 13.74 -2.93 -1.25
N VAL A 54 12.73 -3.76 -1.01
CA VAL A 54 12.86 -5.20 -0.87
C VAL A 54 12.00 -5.87 -1.93
N ALA A 55 12.57 -6.78 -2.70
CA ALA A 55 11.82 -7.59 -3.64
C ALA A 55 11.75 -9.05 -3.22
N TYR A 56 10.62 -9.66 -3.55
CA TYR A 56 10.30 -11.05 -3.24
C TYR A 56 10.23 -11.90 -4.53
N ASP A 57 10.37 -13.21 -4.37
CA ASP A 57 10.34 -14.17 -5.48
C ASP A 57 8.99 -14.22 -6.23
N ASP A 58 7.90 -13.84 -5.55
CA ASP A 58 6.57 -13.73 -6.16
C ASP A 58 6.43 -12.49 -7.05
N GLY A 59 7.44 -11.62 -7.11
CA GLY A 59 7.46 -10.38 -7.89
C GLY A 59 6.88 -9.17 -7.16
N SER A 60 6.44 -9.32 -5.91
CA SER A 60 6.04 -8.18 -5.07
C SER A 60 7.27 -7.41 -4.57
N ILE A 61 7.04 -6.14 -4.25
CA ILE A 61 8.05 -5.22 -3.70
C ILE A 61 7.49 -4.55 -2.45
N ASP A 62 8.28 -4.54 -1.38
CA ASP A 62 8.06 -3.71 -0.22
C ASP A 62 9.01 -2.51 -0.27
N VAL A 63 8.46 -1.30 -0.15
CA VAL A 63 9.23 -0.06 0.00
C VAL A 63 9.07 0.42 1.43
N VAL A 64 10.20 0.57 2.13
CA VAL A 64 10.25 1.04 3.51
C VAL A 64 10.66 2.51 3.52
N THR A 65 9.78 3.36 4.04
CA THR A 65 10.03 4.79 4.25
C THR A 65 10.17 5.10 5.73
N TRP A 66 10.94 6.12 6.08
CA TRP A 66 11.10 6.61 7.44
C TRP A 66 10.40 7.97 7.58
N GLY A 67 9.46 8.05 8.51
CA GLY A 67 8.54 9.18 8.61
C GLY A 67 7.88 9.26 9.99
N SER A 68 7.08 10.31 10.21
CA SER A 68 6.22 10.37 11.40
C SER A 68 5.28 9.17 11.39
N GLY A 69 5.28 8.35 12.45
CA GLY A 69 4.37 7.22 12.56
C GLY A 69 2.88 7.61 12.49
N SER A 70 2.54 8.85 12.86
CA SER A 70 1.17 9.38 12.75
C SER A 70 0.87 10.05 11.40
N CYS A 71 1.89 10.30 10.57
CA CYS A 71 1.78 10.86 9.22
C CYS A 71 2.71 10.08 8.27
N PRO A 72 2.43 8.80 8.01
CA PRO A 72 3.23 8.04 7.07
C PRO A 72 3.13 8.66 5.68
N ALA A 73 4.18 8.48 4.89
CA ALA A 73 4.14 8.84 3.48
C ALA A 73 3.03 8.07 2.74
N GLU A 74 2.62 8.60 1.60
CA GLU A 74 1.64 8.01 0.69
C GLU A 74 2.27 7.84 -0.68
N ALA A 75 2.13 6.67 -1.29
CA ALA A 75 2.64 6.43 -2.63
C ALA A 75 1.77 7.19 -3.64
N ALA A 76 2.24 8.30 -4.18
CA ALA A 76 1.52 9.08 -5.18
C ALA A 76 1.53 8.41 -6.56
N SER A 77 2.66 7.79 -6.93
CA SER A 77 2.79 6.98 -8.13
C SER A 77 3.84 5.88 -7.94
N ALA A 78 3.69 4.82 -8.71
CA ALA A 78 4.66 3.73 -8.78
C ALA A 78 4.62 3.21 -10.22
N GLU A 79 5.78 3.17 -10.85
CA GLU A 79 5.94 2.83 -12.25
C GLU A 79 7.19 1.98 -12.42
N LYS A 80 7.19 1.16 -13.47
CA LYS A 80 8.37 0.41 -13.87
C LYS A 80 8.93 1.01 -15.15
N ASP A 81 10.18 1.45 -15.08
CA ASP A 81 10.93 1.92 -16.24
C ASP A 81 11.95 0.85 -16.65
N GLY A 82 11.53 -0.04 -17.56
CA GLY A 82 12.36 -1.16 -18.03
C GLY A 82 12.72 -2.15 -16.91
N VAL A 83 13.95 -2.03 -16.37
CA VAL A 83 14.48 -2.88 -15.28
C VAL A 83 14.53 -2.16 -13.94
N GLU A 84 14.12 -0.90 -13.90
CA GLU A 84 14.08 -0.06 -12.70
C GLU A 84 12.65 0.08 -12.18
N PHE A 85 12.51 0.15 -10.86
CA PHE A 85 11.25 0.50 -10.21
C PHE A 85 11.33 1.94 -9.68
N VAL A 86 10.38 2.78 -10.08
CA VAL A 86 10.32 4.19 -9.69
C VAL A 86 9.07 4.40 -8.85
N VAL A 87 9.23 4.89 -7.63
CA VAL A 87 8.12 5.21 -6.72
C VAL A 87 8.24 6.64 -6.22
N VAL A 88 7.13 7.36 -6.27
CA VAL A 88 7.02 8.73 -5.77
C VAL A 88 6.09 8.73 -4.58
N PHE A 89 6.59 9.23 -3.46
CA PHE A 89 5.83 9.45 -2.24
C PHE A 89 5.45 10.91 -2.10
N THR A 90 4.38 11.16 -1.36
CA THR A 90 4.03 12.47 -0.79
C THR A 90 3.77 12.29 0.69
N THR A 91 4.02 13.32 1.47
CA THR A 91 3.70 13.36 2.89
C THR A 91 2.22 13.67 3.09
N ASN A 92 1.52 12.83 3.84
CA ASN A 92 0.18 13.21 4.32
C ASN A 92 0.36 14.18 5.49
N SER A 93 0.10 15.46 5.26
CA SER A 93 0.10 16.50 6.30
C SER A 93 -1.28 16.74 6.93
N GLU A 94 -2.28 15.92 6.60
CA GLU A 94 -3.63 16.03 7.15
C GLU A 94 -3.67 15.45 8.58
N GLY A 95 -3.15 16.22 9.54
CA GLY A 95 -3.20 15.86 10.95
C GLY A 95 -2.07 16.44 11.79
N VAL A 96 -2.03 16.03 13.06
CA VAL A 96 -0.90 16.35 13.95
C VAL A 96 0.15 15.26 13.77
N CYS A 97 1.18 15.58 12.99
CA CYS A 97 2.34 14.71 12.85
C CYS A 97 3.18 14.77 14.13
N THR A 98 3.53 13.62 14.69
CA THR A 98 4.49 13.57 15.80
C THR A 98 5.93 13.64 15.26
N ALA A 99 6.88 13.96 16.13
CA ALA A 99 8.30 14.02 15.76
C ALA A 99 8.97 12.63 15.78
N ASP A 100 8.20 11.56 15.98
CA ASP A 100 8.72 10.21 16.15
C ASP A 100 9.03 9.61 14.78
N MET A 101 10.31 9.35 14.51
CA MET A 101 10.72 8.63 13.32
C MET A 101 10.41 7.14 13.47
N ALA A 102 9.55 6.63 12.60
CA ALA A 102 9.20 5.22 12.53
C ALA A 102 9.24 4.72 11.08
N PRO A 103 9.58 3.45 10.86
CA PRO A 103 9.50 2.85 9.54
C PRO A 103 8.03 2.58 9.19
N THR A 104 7.72 2.73 7.91
CA THR A 104 6.44 2.33 7.31
C THR A 104 6.73 1.56 6.03
N THR A 105 6.15 0.38 5.92
CA THR A 105 6.22 -0.50 4.75
C THR A 105 5.04 -0.24 3.81
N HIS A 106 5.34 -0.08 2.53
CA HIS A 106 4.37 0.04 1.43
C HIS A 106 4.58 -1.12 0.47
N THR A 107 3.56 -1.95 0.29
CA THR A 107 3.63 -3.17 -0.53
C THR A 107 3.01 -2.93 -1.90
N PHE A 108 3.76 -3.28 -2.94
CA PHE A 108 3.32 -3.29 -4.33
C PHE A 108 3.31 -4.74 -4.81
N SER A 109 2.16 -5.20 -5.27
CA SER A 109 1.99 -6.54 -5.80
C SER A 109 2.76 -6.73 -7.12
N ALA A 110 3.01 -7.98 -7.48
CA ALA A 110 3.60 -8.32 -8.78
C ALA A 110 2.72 -7.87 -9.97
N GLU A 111 1.42 -7.66 -9.76
CA GLU A 111 0.51 -7.11 -10.76
C GLU A 111 0.79 -5.62 -10.98
N SER A 112 1.10 -4.90 -9.89
CA SER A 112 1.45 -3.47 -9.90
C SER A 112 2.87 -3.21 -10.41
N VAL A 113 3.82 -4.11 -10.13
CA VAL A 113 5.25 -3.96 -10.47
C VAL A 113 5.64 -4.69 -11.77
N GLY A 114 4.94 -5.76 -12.11
CA GLY A 114 5.27 -6.67 -13.20
C GLY A 114 6.26 -7.78 -12.81
N SER A 115 6.27 -8.88 -13.56
CA SER A 115 6.87 -10.17 -13.18
C SER A 115 8.40 -10.25 -13.15
N ARG A 116 9.13 -9.15 -13.40
CA ARG A 116 10.60 -9.12 -13.35
C ARG A 116 11.05 -8.24 -12.20
N VAL A 117 11.80 -8.84 -11.28
CA VAL A 117 12.38 -8.16 -10.13
C VAL A 117 13.43 -7.14 -10.60
N PRO A 118 13.33 -5.87 -10.19
CA PRO A 118 14.34 -4.85 -10.48
C PRO A 118 15.66 -5.13 -9.76
N GLU A 119 16.74 -4.53 -10.27
CA GLU A 119 18.04 -4.51 -9.59
C GLU A 119 18.22 -3.26 -8.74
N THR A 120 17.73 -2.13 -9.25
CA THR A 120 17.72 -0.82 -8.57
C THR A 120 16.31 -0.26 -8.51
N ALA A 121 16.08 0.61 -7.54
CA ALA A 121 14.85 1.37 -7.43
C ALA A 121 15.14 2.84 -7.15
N THR A 122 14.35 3.70 -7.76
CA THR A 122 14.36 5.13 -7.49
C THR A 122 13.18 5.47 -6.59
N VAL A 123 13.48 6.03 -5.42
CA VAL A 123 12.50 6.53 -4.46
C VAL A 123 12.60 8.05 -4.43
N ARG A 124 11.46 8.72 -4.65
CA ARG A 124 11.33 10.18 -4.59
C ARG A 124 10.24 10.57 -3.60
N PHE A 125 10.35 11.78 -3.05
CA PHE A 125 9.32 12.40 -2.20
C PHE A 125 8.97 13.74 -2.83
N GLN A 126 7.70 14.01 -3.16
CA GLN A 126 7.32 15.23 -3.91
C GLN A 126 7.72 16.53 -3.22
N GLU A 127 7.84 16.51 -1.89
CA GLU A 127 8.24 17.65 -1.08
C GLU A 127 9.73 17.96 -1.17
N TYR A 128 10.53 16.98 -1.58
CA TYR A 128 11.98 17.09 -1.71
C TYR A 128 12.36 16.93 -3.19
N ASP A 129 13.18 17.82 -3.74
CA ASP A 129 13.66 17.70 -5.13
C ASP A 129 14.84 16.72 -5.23
N ASP A 130 14.82 15.67 -4.41
CA ASP A 130 15.88 14.68 -4.26
C ASP A 130 15.45 13.34 -4.86
N GLU A 131 16.38 12.73 -5.59
CA GLU A 131 16.26 11.37 -6.10
C GLU A 131 17.13 10.42 -5.29
N ILE A 132 16.52 9.39 -4.73
CA ILE A 132 17.24 8.39 -3.94
C ILE A 132 17.24 7.07 -4.72
N VAL A 133 18.37 6.77 -5.35
CA VAL A 133 18.59 5.48 -6.01
C VAL A 133 19.10 4.49 -4.98
N VAL A 134 18.41 3.36 -4.81
CA VAL A 134 18.76 2.31 -3.86
C VAL A 134 18.91 0.97 -4.56
N ASP A 135 19.82 0.15 -4.05
CA ASP A 135 19.92 -1.25 -4.42
C ASP A 135 18.71 -2.01 -3.87
N VAL A 136 18.10 -2.86 -4.71
CA VAL A 136 16.95 -3.66 -4.31
C VAL A 136 17.44 -4.87 -3.52
N ILE A 137 17.07 -4.93 -2.25
CA ILE A 137 17.33 -6.06 -1.38
C ILE A 137 16.49 -7.25 -1.85
N ARG A 138 17.11 -8.40 -2.04
CA ARG A 138 16.38 -9.64 -2.31
C ARG A 138 16.04 -10.28 -0.97
N ALA A 139 14.75 -10.40 -0.66
CA ALA A 139 14.34 -11.22 0.46
C ALA A 139 14.65 -12.68 0.12
N GLU A 140 15.44 -13.35 0.96
CA GLU A 140 15.44 -14.82 0.95
C GLU A 140 14.03 -15.27 1.38
N GLU A 141 13.44 -16.24 0.67
CA GLU A 141 12.05 -16.75 0.84
C GLU A 141 11.49 -16.46 2.23
N ARG A 142 10.38 -15.70 2.31
CA ARG A 142 9.64 -15.47 3.57
C ARG A 142 9.52 -16.79 4.31
N GLY A 143 10.32 -16.96 5.36
CA GLY A 143 10.55 -18.23 6.02
C GLY A 143 9.24 -18.96 6.28
N GLY A 144 8.89 -19.84 5.35
CA GLY A 144 7.79 -20.75 5.52
C GLY A 144 8.20 -21.66 6.66
N ILE A 145 7.53 -21.52 7.80
CA ILE A 145 7.47 -22.62 8.76
C ILE A 145 6.83 -23.78 8.00
N SER A 146 7.68 -24.65 7.45
CA SER A 146 7.31 -25.99 7.03
C SER A 146 6.80 -26.74 8.28
N PRO A 147 5.80 -27.63 8.12
CA PRO A 147 4.81 -27.98 9.15
C PRO A 147 5.36 -28.63 10.42
#